data_AF-A0A1S8AA09-F1
#
_entry.id   AF-A0A1S8AA09-F1
#
_cell.length_a   1.000
_cell.length_b   1.000
_cell.length_c   1.000
_cell.angle_alpha   90.00
_cell.angle_beta   90.00
_cell.angle_gamma   90.00
#
_symmetry.space_group_name_H-M   'P 1'
#
loop_
_entity.id
_entity.type
_entity.pdbx_description
1 polymer ?
#
loop_
_entity_poly.entity_id
_entity_poly.type
_entity_poly.pdbx_seq_one_letter_code
_entity_poly.pdbx_strand_id
1 'polypeptide(L)'
;MATVPGLPPAYADPTYQTAHEAVFSTPLTAKIERVLPPGVSDGDFSKAIEKAVRVLGKSAVFTGDDLKYYVDPYDIPEAGKARNIPSAAVW
;
A
#
# COMPACT_ATOMS: atom_id res chain seq x y z
N MET A 1 -2.54 11.26 -17.34
CA MET A 1 -3.00 10.40 -16.23
C MET A 1 -1.89 9.39 -16.00
N ALA A 2 -1.04 9.62 -15.01
CA ALA A 2 0.14 8.79 -14.78
C ALA A 2 -0.28 7.51 -14.06
N THR A 3 -0.27 6.40 -14.79
CA THR A 3 -0.21 5.07 -14.20
C THR A 3 0.98 5.02 -13.26
N VAL A 4 0.78 4.66 -12.00
CA VAL A 4 1.92 4.41 -11.11
C VAL A 4 2.59 3.13 -11.60
N PRO A 5 3.85 3.18 -12.07
CA PRO A 5 4.48 2.05 -12.72
C PRO A 5 4.58 0.86 -11.74
N GLY A 6 4.08 -0.30 -12.13
CA GLY A 6 4.34 -1.57 -11.42
C GLY A 6 3.15 -2.26 -10.76
N LEU A 7 2.00 -1.59 -10.60
CA LEU A 7 0.79 -2.19 -10.04
C LEU A 7 -0.15 -2.71 -11.14
N PRO A 8 -0.68 -3.94 -11.04
CA PRO A 8 -1.73 -4.41 -11.93
C PRO A 8 -3.02 -3.59 -11.72
N PRO A 9 -3.91 -3.50 -12.73
CA PRO A 9 -5.20 -2.84 -12.56
C PRO A 9 -6.02 -3.54 -11.48
N ALA A 10 -6.66 -2.74 -10.61
CA ALA A 10 -7.55 -3.25 -9.57
C ALA A 10 -8.87 -3.76 -10.15
N TYR A 11 -9.31 -3.18 -11.27
CA TYR A 11 -10.56 -3.52 -11.95
C TYR A 11 -10.33 -3.80 -13.44
N ALA A 12 -11.02 -4.81 -13.97
CA ALA A 12 -11.05 -5.08 -15.41
C ALA A 12 -11.89 -4.03 -16.18
N ASP A 13 -12.88 -3.43 -15.52
CA ASP A 13 -13.68 -2.36 -16.11
C ASP A 13 -12.88 -1.04 -16.07
N PRO A 14 -12.67 -0.39 -17.23
CA PRO A 14 -11.88 0.83 -17.32
C PRO A 14 -12.52 2.02 -16.58
N THR A 15 -13.85 2.05 -16.46
CA THR A 15 -14.58 3.10 -15.74
C THR A 15 -14.28 3.02 -14.25
N TYR A 16 -14.35 1.83 -13.67
CA TYR A 16 -14.03 1.62 -12.25
C TYR A 16 -12.54 1.82 -11.98
N GLN A 17 -11.67 1.36 -12.89
CA GLN A 17 -10.23 1.61 -12.77
C GLN A 17 -9.92 3.11 -12.77
N THR A 18 -10.54 3.88 -13.68
CA THR A 18 -10.36 5.34 -13.74
C THR A 18 -10.86 6.04 -12.48
N ALA A 19 -12.05 5.66 -11.98
CA ALA A 19 -12.61 6.22 -10.76
C ALA A 19 -11.71 5.92 -9.54
N HIS A 20 -11.19 4.69 -9.46
CA HIS A 20 -10.25 4.29 -8.42
C HIS A 20 -8.97 5.13 -8.49
N GLU A 21 -8.33 5.23 -9.65
CA GLU A 21 -7.13 6.06 -9.81
C GLU A 21 -7.36 7.53 -9.45
N ALA A 22 -8.52 8.09 -9.80
CA ALA A 22 -8.87 9.46 -9.47
C ALA A 22 -8.91 9.71 -7.94
N VAL A 23 -9.55 8.81 -7.18
CA VAL A 23 -9.62 8.91 -5.71
C VAL A 23 -8.23 8.94 -5.07
N PHE A 24 -7.30 8.13 -5.58
CA PHE A 24 -5.94 8.02 -5.04
C PHE A 24 -4.93 8.96 -5.70
N SER A 25 -5.35 9.82 -6.63
CA SER A 25 -4.46 10.78 -7.32
C SER A 25 -4.15 12.04 -6.51
N THR A 26 -5.03 12.39 -5.57
CA THR A 26 -4.91 13.58 -4.70
C THR A 26 -5.26 13.22 -3.26
N PRO A 27 -4.51 12.34 -2.59
CA PRO A 27 -4.78 11.98 -1.20
C PRO A 27 -4.54 13.17 -0.27
N LEU A 28 -5.27 13.25 0.85
CA LEU A 28 -5.01 14.27 1.88
C LEU A 28 -3.60 14.16 2.46
N THR A 29 -3.02 12.96 2.43
CA THR A 29 -1.67 12.70 2.92
C THR A 29 -0.80 12.14 1.80
N ALA A 30 0.22 12.90 1.40
CA ALA A 30 1.07 12.57 0.26
C ALA A 30 2.13 11.49 0.55
N LYS A 31 2.49 11.30 1.83
CA LYS A 31 3.57 10.37 2.23
C LYS A 31 3.02 9.18 2.99
N ILE A 32 3.41 7.99 2.55
CA ILE A 32 3.17 6.73 3.28
C ILE A 32 4.44 6.42 4.05
N GLU A 33 4.35 6.42 5.38
CA GLU A 33 5.49 6.10 6.22
C GLU A 33 5.77 4.61 6.20
N ARG A 34 7.06 4.23 6.17
CA ARG A 34 7.46 2.85 6.41
C ARG A 34 7.24 2.54 7.88
N VAL A 35 6.30 1.64 8.16
CA VAL A 35 6.01 1.14 9.51
C VAL A 35 6.35 -0.34 9.59
N LEU A 36 6.78 -0.78 10.77
CA LEU A 36 7.06 -2.19 11.06
C LEU A 36 5.95 -2.75 11.95
N PRO A 37 5.67 -4.05 11.87
CA PRO A 37 4.84 -4.71 12.88
C PRO A 37 5.44 -4.54 14.28
N PRO A 38 4.62 -4.47 15.34
CA PRO A 38 5.11 -4.32 16.71
C PRO A 38 6.13 -5.39 17.09
N GLY A 39 7.30 -4.98 17.59
CA GLY A 39 8.36 -5.89 18.03
C GLY A 39 9.17 -6.56 16.92
N VAL A 40 8.96 -6.17 15.65
CA VAL A 40 9.68 -6.76 14.50
C VAL A 40 10.84 -5.86 14.07
N SER A 41 12.02 -6.45 13.90
CA SER A 41 13.18 -5.75 13.35
C SER A 41 13.05 -5.58 11.83
N ASP A 42 13.68 -4.55 11.28
CA ASP A 42 13.65 -4.32 9.82
C ASP A 42 14.25 -5.51 9.04
N GLY A 43 15.27 -6.18 9.63
CA GLY A 43 15.88 -7.39 9.06
C GLY A 43 14.94 -8.60 9.05
N ASP A 44 14.17 -8.81 10.11
CA ASP A 44 13.19 -9.91 10.16
C ASP A 44 12.00 -9.65 9.25
N PHE A 45 11.55 -8.39 9.19
CA PHE A 45 10.53 -7.96 8.25
C PHE A 45 10.97 -8.19 6.80
N SER A 46 12.19 -7.77 6.43
CA SER A 46 12.73 -7.97 5.08
C SER A 46 12.79 -9.45 4.70
N LYS A 47 13.24 -10.33 5.61
CA LYS A 47 13.21 -11.79 5.38
C LYS A 47 11.79 -12.34 5.21
N ALA A 48 10.82 -11.80 5.93
CA ALA A 48 9.41 -12.21 5.79
C ALA A 48 8.86 -11.81 4.41
N ILE A 49 9.16 -10.60 3.94
CA ILE A 49 8.79 -10.13 2.59
C ILE A 49 9.43 -10.99 1.50
N GLU A 50 10.72 -11.33 1.63
CA GLU A 50 11.39 -12.22 0.66
C GLU A 50 10.72 -13.60 0.59
N LYS A 51 10.29 -14.16 1.73
CA LYS A 51 9.54 -15.40 1.77
C LYS A 51 8.17 -15.27 1.10
N ALA A 52 7.44 -14.19 1.37
CA ALA A 52 6.15 -13.92 0.73
C ALA A 52 6.30 -13.80 -0.79
N VAL A 53 7.30 -13.06 -1.27
CA VAL A 53 7.61 -12.92 -2.70
C VAL A 53 7.94 -14.27 -3.33
N ARG A 54 8.67 -15.14 -2.63
CA ARG A 54 9.00 -16.49 -3.13
C ARG A 54 7.77 -17.38 -3.31
N VAL A 55 6.78 -17.26 -2.43
CA VAL A 55 5.57 -18.09 -2.44
C VAL A 55 4.50 -17.53 -3.38
N LEU A 56 4.27 -16.22 -3.36
CA LEU A 56 3.15 -15.56 -4.04
C LEU A 56 3.56 -14.88 -5.35
N GLY A 57 4.85 -14.63 -5.55
CA GLY A 57 5.37 -13.81 -6.64
C GLY A 57 5.44 -12.32 -6.26
N LYS A 58 6.33 -11.58 -6.94
CA LYS A 58 6.58 -10.16 -6.63
C LYS A 58 5.36 -9.26 -6.87
N SER A 59 4.51 -9.61 -7.82
CA SER A 59 3.29 -8.85 -8.15
C SER A 59 2.20 -8.94 -7.08
N ALA A 60 2.32 -9.87 -6.15
CA ALA A 60 1.35 -10.11 -5.07
C ALA A 60 1.82 -9.56 -3.72
N VAL A 61 2.95 -8.85 -3.66
CA VAL A 61 3.53 -8.34 -2.40
C VAL A 61 3.81 -6.84 -2.52
N PHE A 62 3.09 -6.05 -1.74
CA PHE A 62 3.12 -4.59 -1.76
C PHE A 62 3.75 -4.03 -0.49
N THR A 63 4.67 -3.07 -0.65
CA THR A 63 5.39 -2.41 0.44
C THR A 63 5.71 -0.97 0.06
N GLY A 64 5.87 -0.07 1.03
CA GLY A 64 6.24 1.32 0.74
C GLY A 64 5.16 2.04 -0.07
N ASP A 65 5.54 2.73 -1.14
CA ASP A 65 4.59 3.52 -1.96
C ASP A 65 3.53 2.66 -2.66
N ASP A 66 3.81 1.36 -2.85
CA ASP A 66 2.85 0.40 -3.41
C ASP A 66 1.65 0.16 -2.48
N LEU A 67 1.73 0.61 -1.22
CA LEU A 67 0.63 0.55 -0.25
C LEU A 67 -0.41 1.66 -0.42
N LYS A 68 -0.25 2.56 -1.39
CA LYS A 68 -1.16 3.70 -1.59
C LYS A 68 -2.64 3.31 -1.72
N TYR A 69 -2.94 2.14 -2.26
CA TYR A 69 -4.32 1.64 -2.39
C TYR A 69 -4.85 0.94 -1.12
N TYR A 70 -3.98 0.75 -0.12
CA TYR A 70 -4.28 0.10 1.15
C TYR A 70 -4.28 1.09 2.33
N VAL A 71 -3.97 2.35 2.07
CA VAL A 71 -4.08 3.46 3.02
C VAL A 71 -5.30 4.27 2.65
N ASP A 72 -6.17 4.56 3.63
CA ASP A 72 -7.32 5.42 3.40
C ASP A 72 -6.84 6.84 3.00
N PRO A 73 -7.16 7.32 1.78
CA PRO A 73 -6.72 8.63 1.29
C PRO A 73 -7.36 9.79 2.05
N TYR A 74 -8.41 9.51 2.83
CA TYR A 74 -9.16 10.46 3.65
C TYR A 74 -9.06 10.18 5.15
N ASP A 75 -8.07 9.39 5.60
CA ASP A 75 -7.83 9.15 7.02
C ASP A 75 -7.50 10.47 7.74
N ILE A 76 -8.45 10.97 8.53
CA ILE A 76 -8.27 12.13 9.40
C ILE A 76 -7.94 11.58 10.79
N PRO A 77 -6.70 11.73 11.29
CA PRO A 77 -6.36 11.27 12.62
C PRO A 77 -7.13 12.09 13.66
N GLU A 78 -8.09 11.46 14.32
CA GLU A 78 -8.71 12.02 15.52
C GLU A 78 -7.65 12.18 16.63
N ALA A 79 -7.76 13.24 17.43
CA ALA A 79 -6.73 13.65 18.39
C ALA A 79 -6.23 12.46 19.24
N GLY A 80 -4.96 12.10 19.05
CA GLY A 80 -4.27 11.06 19.82
C GLY A 80 -4.23 9.67 19.18
N LYS A 81 -4.88 9.44 18.03
CA LYS A 81 -4.82 8.15 17.32
C LYS A 81 -3.75 8.16 16.22
N ALA A 82 -2.87 7.16 16.24
CA ALA A 82 -1.94 6.93 15.13
C ALA A 82 -2.70 6.50 13.88
N ARG A 83 -2.22 6.93 12.70
CA ARG A 83 -2.81 6.56 11.41
C ARG A 83 -2.76 5.04 11.21
N ASN A 84 -3.77 4.51 10.53
CA ASN A 84 -3.83 3.09 10.19
C ASN A 84 -2.99 2.82 8.94
N ILE A 85 -1.67 2.70 9.12
CA ILE A 85 -0.74 2.42 8.02
C ILE A 85 -0.34 0.93 8.09
N PRO A 86 -0.56 0.14 7.03
CA PRO A 86 -0.05 -1.23 6.97
C PRO A 86 1.46 -1.24 6.73
N SER A 87 2.15 -2.26 7.22
CA SER A 87 3.58 -2.49 6.92
C SER A 87 3.79 -3.13 5.54
N ALA A 88 2.88 -4.02 5.14
CA ALA A 88 2.81 -4.66 3.83
C ALA A 88 1.38 -5.12 3.53
N ALA A 89 1.10 -5.43 2.26
CA ALA A 89 -0.09 -6.12 1.82
C ALA A 89 0.29 -7.31 0.93
N VAL A 90 -0.44 -8.41 1.06
CA VAL A 90 -0.25 -9.64 0.28
C VAL A 90 -1.60 -10.16 -0.22
N TRP A 91 -1.60 -10.76 -1.40
CA TRP A 91 -2.78 -11.33 -2.06
C TRP A 91 -2.48 -12.79 -2.44
#